data_AF-E5Y3R2-F1
#
_entry.id   AF-E5Y3R2-F1
#
_cell.length_a   1.000
_cell.length_b   1.000
_cell.length_c   1.000
_cell.angle_alpha   90.00
_cell.angle_beta   90.00
_cell.angle_gamma   90.00
#
_symmetry.space_group_name_H-M   'P 1'
#
loop_
_entity.id
_entity.type
_entity.pdbx_description
1 polymer ?
#
loop_
_entity_poly.entity_id
_entity_poly.type
_entity_poly.pdbx_seq_one_letter_code
_entity_poly.pdbx_strand_id
1 'polypeptide(L)' 'MSLFSLEWWQIALLFLPALLNLWGIWHAFNHTFETPLERVLWMVACVFVPVLGGVAYVLFGWRRAH' A
#
# COMPACT_ATOMS: atom_id res chain seq x y z
N MET A 1 27.67 2.40 3.28
CA MET A 1 26.74 2.46 4.43
C MET A 1 26.31 1.04 4.75
N SER A 2 26.53 0.59 5.98
CA SER A 2 26.11 -0.73 6.46
C SER A 2 24.66 -0.64 6.94
N LEU A 3 23.83 -1.65 6.69
CA LEU A 3 22.47 -1.70 7.27
C LEU A 3 22.50 -1.73 8.82
N PHE A 4 23.62 -2.14 9.41
CA PHE A 4 23.84 -2.18 10.86
C PHE A 4 24.20 -0.83 11.49
N SER A 5 24.39 0.21 10.67
CA SER A 5 24.59 1.59 11.14
C SER A 5 23.30 2.43 11.15
N LEU A 6 22.15 1.81 10.81
CA LEU A 6 20.85 2.48 10.87
C LEU A 6 20.28 2.42 12.29
N GLU A 7 19.83 3.57 12.77
CA GLU A 7 19.07 3.66 14.01
C GLU A 7 17.70 2.99 13.84
N TRP A 8 17.13 2.51 14.95
CA TRP A 8 15.84 1.80 14.94
C TRP A 8 14.71 2.59 14.27
N TRP A 9 14.70 3.92 14.39
CA TRP A 9 13.69 4.79 13.77
C TRP A 9 13.84 4.88 12.25
N GLN A 10 15.07 4.77 11.72
CA GLN A 10 15.33 4.73 10.27
C GLN A 10 14.86 3.41 9.68
N ILE A 11 15.07 2.31 10.40
CA ILE A 11 14.52 1.00 10.04
C ILE A 11 12.99 1.07 10.03
N ALA A 12 12.36 1.66 11.05
CA ALA A 12 10.91 1.84 11.09
C ALA A 12 10.38 2.66 9.90
N LEU A 13 11.10 3.70 9.47
CA LEU A 13 10.76 4.50 8.28
C LEU A 13 10.81 3.68 6.98
N LEU A 14 11.71 2.70 6.87
CA LEU A 14 11.77 1.82 5.71
C LEU A 14 10.58 0.85 5.65
N PHE A 15 9.99 0.50 6.81
CA PHE A 15 8.81 -0.34 6.89
C PHE A 15 7.49 0.41 6.69
N LEU A 16 7.43 1.71 6.97
CA LEU A 16 6.21 2.51 6.81
C LEU A 16 5.58 2.39 5.42
N PRO A 17 6.33 2.50 4.31
CA PRO A 17 5.77 2.28 2.98
C PRO A 17 5.28 0.84 2.77
N ALA A 18 6.00 -0.16 3.28
CA ALA A 18 5.58 -1.56 3.18
C ALA A 18 4.23 -1.79 3.89
N LEU A 19 4.07 -1.22 5.09
CA LEU A 19 2.82 -1.25 5.83
C LEU A 19 1.67 -0.57 5.08
N LEU A 20 1.94 0.56 4.41
CA LEU A 20 0.94 1.26 3.61
C LEU A 20 0.43 0.40 2.44
N ASN A 21 1.33 -0.29 1.73
CA ASN A 21 0.93 -1.17 0.63
C ASN A 21 0.17 -2.40 1.14
N LEU A 22 0.65 -3.02 2.22
CA LEU A 22 -0.04 -4.17 2.83
C LEU A 22 -1.44 -3.80 3.33
N TRP A 23 -1.57 -2.66 4.00
CA TRP A 23 -2.86 -2.13 4.39
C TRP A 23 -3.75 -1.86 3.17
N GLY A 24 -3.21 -1.29 2.09
CA GLY A 24 -3.97 -1.02 0.86
C GLY A 24 -4.49 -2.30 0.21
N ILE A 25 -3.67 -3.34 0.12
CA ILE A 25 -4.08 -4.66 -0.39
C ILE A 25 -5.15 -5.27 0.51
N TRP A 26 -4.93 -5.25 1.83
CA TRP A 26 -5.88 -5.79 2.80
C TRP A 26 -7.22 -5.06 2.73
N HIS A 27 -7.20 -3.73 2.69
CA HIS A 27 -8.41 -2.92 2.56
C HIS A 27 -9.12 -3.22 1.25
N ALA A 28 -8.39 -3.26 0.13
CA ALA A 28 -8.98 -3.55 -1.18
C ALA A 28 -9.57 -4.96 -1.24
N PHE A 29 -8.97 -5.92 -0.55
CA PHE A 29 -9.46 -7.29 -0.49
C PHE A 29 -10.74 -7.43 0.34
N ASN A 30 -10.85 -6.69 1.44
CA ASN A 30 -12.00 -6.76 2.36
C ASN A 30 -13.18 -5.87 1.96
N HIS A 31 -13.00 -4.96 1.01
CA HIS A 31 -14.07 -4.06 0.55
C HIS A 31 -14.52 -4.38 -0.87
N THR A 32 -15.72 -3.92 -1.17
CA THR A 32 -16.29 -4.00 -2.52
C THR A 32 -15.96 -2.74 -3.29
N PHE A 33 -15.83 -2.87 -4.60
CA PHE A 33 -15.61 -1.75 -5.52
C PHE A 33 -16.69 -1.82 -6.59
N GLU A 34 -16.92 -0.70 -7.26
CA GLU A 34 -17.91 -0.60 -8.35
C GLU A 34 -17.70 -1.67 -9.42
N THR A 35 -16.44 -2.02 -9.72
CA THR A 35 -16.11 -3.12 -10.62
C THR A 35 -15.08 -4.07 -10.01
N PRO A 36 -15.15 -5.40 -10.29
CA PRO A 36 -14.14 -6.35 -9.86
C PRO A 36 -12.74 -6.03 -10.40
N LEU A 37 -12.65 -5.45 -11.60
CA LEU A 37 -11.38 -5.05 -12.22
C LEU A 37 -10.71 -3.93 -11.43
N GLU A 38 -11.48 -2.93 -10.98
CA GLU A 38 -10.95 -1.82 -10.19
C GLU A 38 -10.28 -2.32 -8.89
N ARG A 39 -10.94 -3.25 -8.19
CA ARG A 39 -10.36 -3.89 -6.99
C ARG A 39 -9.00 -4.51 -7.29
N VAL A 40 -8.91 -5.29 -8.38
CA VAL A 40 -7.68 -5.97 -8.77
C VAL A 40 -6.60 -4.97 -9.17
N LEU A 41 -6.95 -3.90 -9.91
CA LEU A 41 -5.99 -2.86 -10.28
C LEU A 41 -5.38 -2.17 -9.07
N TRP A 42 -6.18 -1.86 -8.04
CA TRP A 42 -5.67 -1.29 -6.80
C TRP A 42 -4.74 -2.25 -6.04
N MET A 43 -5.10 -3.53 -5.97
CA MET A 43 -4.24 -4.54 -5.35
C MET A 43 -2.92 -4.70 -6.12
N VAL A 44 -2.97 -4.78 -7.46
CA VAL A 44 -1.80 -4.87 -8.33
C VAL A 44 -0.92 -3.63 -8.19
N ALA A 45 -1.50 -2.43 -8.14
CA ALA A 45 -0.76 -1.19 -7.93
C ALA A 45 0.02 -1.21 -6.61
N CYS A 46 -0.61 -1.64 -5.50
CA CYS A 46 0.06 -1.77 -4.20
C CYS A 46 1.15 -2.85 -4.16
N VAL A 47 1.03 -3.92 -4.97
CA VAL A 47 2.02 -5.01 -5.02
C VAL A 47 3.22 -4.64 -5.91
N PHE A 48 2.99 -4.16 -7.13
CA PHE A 48 4.04 -3.98 -8.15
C PHE A 48 4.66 -2.59 -8.13
N VAL A 49 3.95 -1.59 -7.62
CA VAL A 49 4.45 -0.23 -7.49
C VAL A 49 4.44 0.17 -6.02
N PRO A 50 5.24 -0.48 -5.16
CA PRO A 50 5.24 -0.19 -3.74
C PRO A 50 5.55 1.29 -3.48
N VAL A 51 4.94 1.81 -2.42
CA VAL A 51 4.99 3.23 -2.01
C VAL A 51 4.04 4.07 -2.85
N LEU A 52 4.26 4.16 -4.16
CA LEU A 52 3.39 4.96 -5.04
C LEU A 52 1.99 4.37 -5.15
N GLY A 53 1.86 3.05 -5.25
CA GLY A 53 0.60 2.32 -5.27
C GLY A 53 -0.17 2.48 -3.97
N GLY A 54 0.47 2.25 -2.82
CA GLY A 54 -0.13 2.49 -1.50
C GLY A 54 -0.56 3.95 -1.29
N VAL A 55 0.26 4.92 -1.71
CA VAL A 55 -0.10 6.35 -1.63
C VAL A 55 -1.27 6.68 -2.55
N ALA A 56 -1.24 6.24 -3.81
CA ALA A 56 -2.35 6.45 -4.74
C ALA A 56 -3.65 5.79 -4.24
N TYR A 57 -3.54 4.62 -3.61
CA TYR A 57 -4.67 3.93 -3.01
C TYR A 57 -5.28 4.72 -1.85
N VAL A 58 -4.46 5.26 -0.94
CA VAL A 58 -4.94 6.11 0.17
C VAL A 58 -5.53 7.44 -0.32
N LEU A 59 -5.05 7.99 -1.42
CA LEU A 59 -5.58 9.26 -1.93
C LEU A 59 -6.89 9.07 -2.70
N PHE A 60 -6.97 8.01 -3.51
CA PHE A 60 -8.06 7.81 -4.49
C PHE A 60 -8.82 6.50 -4.27
N GLY A 61 -8.11 5.38 -4.11
CA GLY A 61 -8.69 4.04 -4.07
C GLY A 61 -9.61 3.78 -2.88
N TRP A 62 -9.20 4.11 -1.65
CA TRP A 62 -9.99 3.82 -0.45
C TRP A 62 -11.35 4.53 -0.40
N ARG A 63 -11.49 5.70 -1.07
CA ARG A 63 -12.76 6.45 -1.13
C ARG A 63 -13.77 5.84 -2.09
N ARG A 64 -13.30 4.97 -2.97
CA ARG A 64 -14.10 4.26 -3.97
C ARG A 64 -14.54 2.87 -3.50
N ALA A 65 -14.07 2.47 -2.32
CA ALA A 65 -14.44 1.24 -1.67
C ALA A 65 -15.75 1.42 -0.87
N HIS A 66 -16.64 0.42 -0.98
CA HIS A 66 -17.91 0.32 -0.27
C HIS A 66 -17.91 -0.85 0.71
#